data_AF-A0A482XNV4-F1
#
_entry.id   AF-A0A482XNV4-F1
#
_cell.length_a   1.000
_cell.length_b   1.000
_cell.length_c   1.000
_cell.angle_alpha   90.00
_cell.angle_beta   90.00
_cell.angle_gamma   90.00
#
_symmetry.space_group_name_H-M   'P 1'
#
loop_
_entity.id
_entity.type
_entity.pdbx_description
1 polymer ?
#
loop_
_entity_poly.entity_id
_entity_poly.type
_entity_poly.pdbx_seq_one_letter_code
_entity_poly.pdbx_strand_id
1 'polypeptide(L)'
;MSLKKILELADTHGFFSPVKILGQDFVNSFRLGPTGELLAQNIQKEWIYSCVSSGLPDTVFQHHSPSSHLSTAQRLKGAFSSARSLMNGKVPFALIEVRGVEEGHKETTDDVIPRTRHPLHYAAFVNQKSGQQFFYRWQQHRHMWWRKFSMDPGRFSLVENKDCNVSQVDIRVKFPWGDFTVETVRNHGLDFFGSVENGDKNGFEVSDNRKKGLPYVVESSCTLEAAMLCYLCDGFSTSGKSQFTLHRRLAPYKVAIAASAEPTTH
;
A
#
# COMPACT_ATOMS: atom_id res chain seq x y z
N MET A 1 -5.76 11.17 -23.37
CA MET A 1 -6.24 11.52 -22.01
C MET A 1 -5.01 12.03 -21.25
N SER A 2 -5.04 13.23 -20.66
CA SER A 2 -3.85 13.77 -19.96
C SER A 2 -4.00 13.68 -18.46
N LEU A 3 -2.96 13.16 -17.80
CA LEU A 3 -2.84 13.11 -16.34
C LEU A 3 -3.09 14.49 -15.69
N LYS A 4 -2.66 15.57 -16.36
CA LYS A 4 -2.91 16.95 -15.95
C LYS A 4 -4.39 17.25 -15.67
N LYS A 5 -5.30 16.86 -16.57
CA LYS A 5 -6.74 17.12 -16.41
C LYS A 5 -7.32 16.37 -15.21
N ILE A 6 -6.80 15.17 -14.93
CA ILE A 6 -7.22 14.36 -13.78
C ILE A 6 -6.80 15.04 -12.48
N LEU A 7 -5.57 15.57 -12.43
CA LEU A 7 -5.06 16.31 -11.28
C LEU A 7 -5.84 17.62 -11.03
N GLU A 8 -6.16 18.38 -12.09
CA GLU A 8 -6.99 19.59 -11.99
C GLU A 8 -8.39 19.29 -11.44
N LEU A 9 -9.01 18.19 -11.88
CA LEU A 9 -10.31 17.76 -11.37
C LEU A 9 -10.23 17.20 -9.95
N ALA A 10 -9.15 16.48 -9.62
CA ALA A 10 -8.92 16.00 -8.26
C ALA A 10 -8.88 17.17 -7.27
N ASP A 11 -8.22 18.28 -7.63
CA ASP A 11 -8.18 19.49 -6.82
C ASP A 11 -9.58 20.15 -6.74
N THR A 12 -10.22 20.37 -7.90
CA THR A 12 -11.54 21.01 -7.99
C THR A 12 -12.62 20.27 -7.18
N HIS A 13 -12.55 18.93 -7.13
CA HIS A 13 -13.50 18.09 -6.40
C HIS A 13 -13.08 17.79 -4.94
N GLY A 14 -12.01 18.42 -4.45
CA GLY A 14 -11.57 18.31 -3.06
C GLY A 14 -10.94 16.96 -2.71
N PHE A 15 -10.37 16.25 -3.70
CA PHE A 15 -9.55 15.07 -3.46
C PHE A 15 -8.17 15.49 -2.96
N PHE A 16 -7.31 15.97 -3.85
CA PHE A 16 -6.00 16.46 -3.46
C PHE A 16 -5.43 17.48 -4.45
N SER A 17 -4.58 18.36 -3.93
CA SER A 17 -3.69 19.22 -4.72
C SER A 17 -2.23 18.80 -4.51
N PRO A 18 -1.43 18.70 -5.59
CA PRO A 18 0.02 18.56 -5.49
C PRO A 18 0.65 19.80 -4.85
N VAL A 19 1.46 19.61 -3.81
CA VAL A 19 2.23 20.68 -3.17
C VAL A 19 3.69 20.57 -3.60
N LYS A 20 4.21 21.62 -4.24
CA LYS A 20 5.63 21.76 -4.57
C LYS A 20 6.29 22.75 -3.62
N ILE A 21 7.55 22.48 -3.25
CA ILE A 21 8.37 23.45 -2.53
C ILE A 21 9.00 24.40 -3.55
N LEU A 22 9.07 25.69 -3.22
CA LEU A 22 9.71 26.71 -4.07
C LEU A 22 11.14 26.28 -4.45
N GLY A 23 11.43 26.30 -5.75
CA GLY A 23 12.72 25.87 -6.30
C GLY A 23 12.89 24.35 -6.51
N GLN A 24 11.82 23.57 -6.37
CA GLN A 24 11.81 22.13 -6.66
C GLN A 24 10.80 21.79 -7.76
N ASP A 25 11.22 20.99 -8.75
CA ASP A 25 10.37 20.62 -9.88
C ASP A 25 9.43 19.43 -9.59
N PHE A 26 9.65 18.72 -8.49
CA PHE A 26 8.86 17.55 -8.09
C PHE A 26 7.75 17.87 -7.08
N VAL A 27 6.77 16.97 -6.97
CA VAL A 27 5.71 17.06 -5.96
C VAL A 27 6.25 16.59 -4.61
N ASN A 28 6.18 17.45 -3.59
CA ASN A 28 6.64 17.13 -2.25
C ASN A 28 5.59 16.30 -1.48
N SER A 29 4.34 16.76 -1.47
CA SER A 29 3.24 16.11 -0.78
C SER A 29 1.91 16.34 -1.49
N PHE A 30 0.90 15.55 -1.16
CA PHE A 30 -0.48 15.84 -1.50
C PHE A 30 -1.16 16.55 -0.34
N ARG A 31 -1.79 17.70 -0.61
CA ARG A 31 -2.73 18.32 0.32
C ARG A 31 -4.10 17.69 0.08
N LEU A 32 -4.55 16.86 1.02
CA LEU A 32 -5.86 16.23 0.92
C LEU A 32 -6.97 17.23 1.27
N GLY A 33 -8.01 17.28 0.43
CA GLY A 33 -9.27 17.95 0.75
C GLY A 33 -10.24 17.00 1.46
N PRO A 34 -11.46 17.47 1.83
CA PRO A 34 -12.42 16.65 2.57
C PRO A 34 -12.81 15.34 1.87
N THR A 35 -12.98 15.39 0.54
CA THR A 35 -13.31 14.22 -0.28
C THR A 35 -12.13 13.24 -0.35
N GLY A 36 -10.90 13.77 -0.46
CA GLY A 36 -9.69 12.96 -0.53
C GLY A 36 -9.35 12.29 0.79
N GLU A 37 -9.59 12.97 1.91
CA GLU A 37 -9.41 12.41 3.25
C GLU A 37 -10.30 11.17 3.45
N LEU A 38 -11.57 11.26 3.06
CA LEU A 38 -12.50 10.12 3.10
C LEU A 38 -12.10 9.00 2.12
N LEU A 39 -11.59 9.34 0.93
CA LEU A 39 -11.06 8.36 -0.01
C LEU A 39 -9.87 7.60 0.60
N ALA A 40 -8.92 8.34 1.16
CA ALA A 40 -7.71 7.83 1.79
C ALA A 40 -8.07 6.86 2.93
N GLN A 41 -8.99 7.25 3.82
CA GLN A 41 -9.48 6.42 4.90
C GLN A 41 -10.16 5.13 4.40
N ASN A 42 -11.00 5.24 3.36
CA ASN A 42 -11.66 4.07 2.77
C ASN A 42 -10.64 3.09 2.15
N ILE A 43 -9.65 3.60 1.41
CA ILE A 43 -8.59 2.78 0.81
C ILE A 43 -7.78 2.09 1.91
N GLN A 44 -7.31 2.84 2.91
CA GLN A 44 -6.52 2.30 4.02
C GLN A 44 -7.31 1.20 4.76
N LYS A 45 -8.60 1.44 5.05
CA LYS A 45 -9.47 0.47 5.70
C LYS A 45 -9.64 -0.82 4.86
N GLU A 46 -9.90 -0.70 3.56
CA GLU A 46 -10.04 -1.85 2.68
C GLU A 46 -8.72 -2.60 2.47
N TRP A 47 -7.59 -1.89 2.51
CA TRP A 47 -6.26 -2.49 2.48
C TRP A 47 -6.01 -3.31 3.75
N ILE A 48 -6.20 -2.72 4.93
CA ILE A 48 -6.09 -3.43 6.23
C ILE A 48 -7.00 -4.64 6.25
N TYR A 49 -8.28 -4.47 5.89
CA TYR A 49 -9.26 -5.56 5.87
C TYR A 49 -8.77 -6.70 4.98
N SER A 50 -8.22 -6.39 3.81
CA SER A 50 -7.70 -7.41 2.90
C SER A 50 -6.47 -8.16 3.43
N CYS A 51 -5.65 -7.51 4.25
CA CYS A 51 -4.52 -8.17 4.90
C CYS A 51 -5.02 -9.17 5.94
N VAL A 52 -5.97 -8.76 6.78
CA VAL A 52 -6.54 -9.58 7.85
C VAL A 52 -7.42 -10.71 7.30
N SER A 53 -8.27 -10.43 6.31
CA SER A 53 -9.23 -11.40 5.77
C SER A 53 -8.61 -12.38 4.76
N SER A 54 -7.30 -12.27 4.50
CA SER A 54 -6.61 -13.12 3.51
C SER A 54 -6.45 -14.57 3.99
N GLY A 55 -6.46 -14.82 5.30
CA GLY A 55 -5.99 -16.07 5.89
C GLY A 55 -4.51 -16.35 5.62
N LEU A 56 -3.74 -15.30 5.27
CA LEU A 56 -2.34 -15.38 4.86
C LEU A 56 -1.54 -14.27 5.55
N PRO A 57 -1.01 -14.52 6.75
CA PRO A 57 -1.43 -15.56 7.68
C PRO A 57 -2.70 -15.17 8.44
N ASP A 58 -3.23 -16.09 9.24
CA ASP A 58 -4.48 -15.91 9.98
C ASP A 58 -4.40 -14.79 11.04
N THR A 59 -3.20 -14.52 11.57
CA THR A 59 -2.99 -13.48 12.58
C THR A 59 -2.17 -12.33 12.00
N VAL A 60 -2.75 -11.12 12.02
CA VAL A 60 -2.11 -9.89 11.57
C VAL A 60 -2.20 -8.84 12.67
N PHE A 61 -1.06 -8.26 13.06
CA PHE A 61 -0.99 -7.21 14.07
C PHE A 61 -0.65 -5.87 13.41
N GLN A 62 -1.39 -4.83 13.78
CA GLN A 62 -1.01 -3.46 13.46
C GLN A 62 0.09 -2.99 14.40
N HIS A 63 1.06 -2.27 13.86
CA HIS A 63 2.06 -1.59 14.66
C HIS A 63 2.32 -0.19 14.12
N HIS A 64 3.06 0.60 14.91
CA HIS A 64 3.60 1.87 14.47
C HIS A 64 5.08 1.98 14.90
N SER A 65 5.96 2.40 13.99
CA SER A 65 7.35 2.75 14.30
C SER A 65 7.68 4.18 13.85
N PRO A 66 8.02 5.10 14.77
CA PRO A 66 8.32 6.49 14.43
C PRO A 66 9.69 6.67 13.75
N SER A 67 10.58 5.68 13.83
CA SER A 67 11.96 5.78 13.34
C SER A 67 12.06 5.42 11.85
N SER A 68 11.77 6.36 10.96
CA SER A 68 11.82 6.18 9.50
C SER A 68 13.23 5.99 8.93
N HIS A 69 14.29 6.39 9.64
CA HIS A 69 15.68 6.29 9.21
C HIS A 69 16.32 4.90 9.40
N LEU A 70 15.66 4.01 10.15
CA LEU A 70 16.18 2.67 10.43
C LEU A 70 15.79 1.67 9.33
N SER A 71 16.53 0.57 9.22
CA SER A 71 16.15 -0.51 8.31
C SER A 71 14.80 -1.13 8.71
N THR A 72 14.08 -1.72 7.75
CA THR A 72 12.77 -2.33 8.01
C THR A 72 12.83 -3.34 9.15
N ALA A 73 13.85 -4.21 9.17
CA ALA A 73 14.04 -5.18 10.24
C ALA A 73 14.19 -4.52 11.63
N GLN A 74 14.96 -3.43 11.72
CA GLN A 74 15.14 -2.68 12.96
C GLN A 74 13.83 -2.03 13.43
N ARG A 75 13.05 -1.43 12.52
CA ARG A 75 11.73 -0.85 12.83
C ARG A 75 10.74 -1.88 13.34
N LEU A 76 10.79 -3.10 12.79
CA LEU A 76 9.87 -4.18 13.17
C LEU A 76 10.25 -4.85 14.49
N LYS A 77 11.47 -4.69 15.02
CA LYS A 77 11.98 -5.43 16.20
C LYS A 77 11.02 -5.41 17.40
N GLY A 78 10.54 -4.23 17.78
CA GLY A 78 9.64 -4.07 18.93
C GLY A 78 8.28 -4.74 18.69
N ALA A 79 7.66 -4.48 17.55
CA ALA A 79 6.38 -5.07 17.16
C ALA A 79 6.46 -6.59 17.00
N PHE A 80 7.55 -7.08 16.43
CA PHE A 80 7.83 -8.51 16.27
C PHE A 80 7.94 -9.21 17.63
N SER A 81 8.66 -8.63 18.59
CA SER A 81 8.79 -9.20 19.94
C SER A 81 7.41 -9.37 20.60
N SER A 82 6.57 -8.34 20.53
CA SER A 82 5.20 -8.36 21.07
C SER A 82 4.32 -9.40 20.36
N ALA A 83 4.30 -9.40 19.02
CA ALA A 83 3.53 -10.36 18.23
C ALA A 83 4.00 -11.81 18.49
N ARG A 84 5.32 -12.03 18.54
CA ARG A 84 5.91 -13.33 18.87
C ARG A 84 5.46 -13.81 20.24
N SER A 85 5.43 -12.94 21.25
CA SER A 85 4.94 -13.28 22.60
C SER A 85 3.49 -13.73 22.57
N LEU A 86 2.62 -12.97 21.90
CA LEU A 86 1.19 -13.29 21.74
C LEU A 86 0.96 -14.60 20.97
N MET A 87 1.86 -14.92 20.04
CA MET A 87 1.82 -16.16 19.26
C MET A 87 2.55 -17.35 19.93
N ASN A 88 2.94 -17.23 21.21
CA ASN A 88 3.70 -18.25 21.95
C ASN A 88 4.98 -18.69 21.21
N GLY A 89 5.66 -17.74 20.58
CA GLY A 89 6.86 -17.98 19.81
C GLY A 89 6.65 -18.62 18.44
N LYS A 90 5.41 -18.82 17.98
CA LYS A 90 5.13 -19.56 16.73
C LYS A 90 4.83 -18.62 15.55
N VAL A 91 5.12 -19.13 14.37
CA VAL A 91 4.71 -18.58 13.07
C VAL A 91 3.63 -19.49 12.45
N PRO A 92 2.77 -18.98 11.56
CA PRO A 92 2.87 -17.67 10.91
C PRO A 92 2.08 -16.53 11.58
N PHE A 93 2.60 -15.31 11.46
CA PHE A 93 1.90 -14.07 11.75
C PHE A 93 2.44 -12.94 10.88
N ALA A 94 1.69 -11.85 10.73
CA ALA A 94 2.14 -10.68 9.99
C ALA A 94 2.03 -9.40 10.81
N LEU A 95 2.82 -8.41 10.40
CA LEU A 95 2.82 -7.06 10.92
C LEU A 95 2.43 -6.10 9.80
N ILE A 96 1.57 -5.14 10.11
CA ILE A 96 1.21 -4.07 9.17
C ILE A 96 1.45 -2.68 9.77
N GLU A 97 1.95 -1.77 8.94
CA GLU A 97 2.17 -0.36 9.25
C GLU A 97 1.40 0.49 8.23
N VAL A 98 0.60 1.43 8.74
CA VAL A 98 -0.24 2.33 7.92
C VAL A 98 -0.19 3.79 8.37
N ARG A 99 0.58 4.10 9.43
CA ARG A 99 0.64 5.41 10.08
C ARG A 99 2.00 6.09 9.92
N GLY A 100 3.01 5.35 9.46
CA GLY A 100 4.33 5.89 9.19
C GLY A 100 4.32 7.00 8.15
N VAL A 101 5.46 7.67 8.03
CA VAL A 101 5.76 8.58 6.94
C VAL A 101 7.08 8.15 6.33
N GLU A 102 7.10 7.98 5.02
CA GLU A 102 8.29 7.66 4.24
C GLU A 102 8.64 8.83 3.34
N GLU A 103 9.94 9.15 3.26
CA GLU A 103 10.47 10.16 2.35
C GLU A 103 11.08 9.47 1.15
N GLY A 104 10.51 9.70 -0.04
CA GLY A 104 11.02 9.16 -1.29
C GLY A 104 12.39 9.74 -1.67
N HIS A 105 13.24 8.91 -2.26
CA HIS A 105 14.54 9.32 -2.79
C HIS A 105 14.40 10.22 -4.05
N LYS A 106 15.43 11.03 -4.31
CA LYS A 106 15.51 12.00 -5.41
C LYS A 106 15.34 11.40 -6.82
N GLU A 107 15.52 10.08 -6.97
CA GLU A 107 15.65 9.38 -8.24
C GLU A 107 14.35 8.77 -8.78
N THR A 108 13.21 8.89 -8.08
CA THR A 108 11.95 8.37 -8.62
C THR A 108 11.52 9.19 -9.83
N THR A 109 11.49 8.53 -10.99
CA THR A 109 11.13 9.06 -12.32
C THR A 109 9.66 9.48 -12.46
N ASP A 110 8.83 9.19 -11.47
CA ASP A 110 7.41 9.51 -11.48
C ASP A 110 7.15 10.88 -10.82
N ASP A 111 7.10 11.92 -11.63
CA ASP A 111 6.89 13.31 -11.20
C ASP A 111 5.59 13.57 -10.43
N VAL A 112 4.67 12.59 -10.39
CA VAL A 112 3.31 12.78 -9.88
C VAL A 112 3.07 12.13 -8.52
N ILE A 113 3.83 11.09 -8.13
CA ILE A 113 3.73 10.52 -6.79
C ILE A 113 4.59 11.38 -5.84
N PRO A 114 4.02 11.93 -4.76
CA PRO A 114 4.74 12.84 -3.88
C PRO A 114 5.93 12.16 -3.19
N ARG A 115 6.90 12.94 -2.72
CA ARG A 115 8.00 12.41 -1.90
C ARG A 115 7.57 11.97 -0.52
N THR A 116 6.82 12.80 0.19
CA THR A 116 6.21 12.42 1.47
C THR A 116 5.08 11.46 1.18
N ARG A 117 5.21 10.24 1.70
CA ARG A 117 4.33 9.10 1.41
C ARG A 117 3.86 8.47 2.70
N HIS A 118 2.62 8.00 2.71
CA HIS A 118 2.10 7.17 3.78
C HIS A 118 2.15 5.71 3.34
N PRO A 119 3.03 4.88 3.93
CA PRO A 119 3.17 3.50 3.53
C PRO A 119 1.96 2.69 3.97
N LEU A 120 1.59 1.76 3.11
CA LEU A 120 0.79 0.60 3.43
C LEU A 120 1.73 -0.60 3.34
N HIS A 121 2.38 -0.89 4.47
CA HIS A 121 3.46 -1.85 4.55
C HIS A 121 3.01 -3.11 5.29
N TYR A 122 3.32 -4.26 4.70
CA TYR A 122 2.99 -5.57 5.23
C TYR A 122 4.26 -6.43 5.29
N ALA A 123 4.50 -7.08 6.43
CA ALA A 123 5.59 -8.05 6.60
C ALA A 123 5.05 -9.33 7.24
N ALA A 124 5.09 -10.44 6.51
CA ALA A 124 4.75 -11.76 7.01
C ALA A 124 5.98 -12.52 7.47
N PHE A 125 5.85 -13.18 8.61
CA PHE A 125 6.83 -14.09 9.17
C PHE A 125 6.27 -15.50 9.12
N VAL A 126 6.88 -16.37 8.33
CA VAL A 126 6.37 -17.71 8.05
C VAL A 126 7.45 -18.78 8.22
N ASN A 127 7.03 -20.04 8.20
CA ASN A 127 7.95 -21.17 8.19
C ASN A 127 8.81 -21.15 6.91
N GLN A 128 10.11 -21.42 7.03
CA GLN A 128 11.05 -21.49 5.91
C GLN A 128 10.62 -22.45 4.79
N LYS A 129 10.06 -23.61 5.14
CA LYS A 129 9.59 -24.62 4.18
C LYS A 129 8.39 -24.15 3.34
N SER A 130 7.55 -23.29 3.91
CA SER A 130 6.36 -22.75 3.22
C SER A 130 6.58 -21.37 2.63
N GLY A 131 7.74 -20.75 2.85
CA GLY A 131 8.02 -19.35 2.50
C GLY A 131 7.78 -19.02 1.03
N GLN A 132 8.34 -19.84 0.14
CA GLN A 132 8.18 -19.65 -1.31
C GLN A 132 6.71 -19.78 -1.75
N GLN A 133 5.99 -20.78 -1.22
CA GLN A 133 4.57 -20.95 -1.52
C GLN A 133 3.74 -19.77 -1.00
N PHE A 134 4.09 -19.25 0.18
CA PHE A 134 3.45 -18.07 0.74
C PHE A 134 3.63 -16.85 -0.17
N PHE A 135 4.85 -16.61 -0.66
CA PHE A 135 5.15 -15.52 -1.60
C PHE A 135 4.25 -15.56 -2.84
N TYR A 136 4.14 -16.71 -3.51
CA TYR A 136 3.28 -16.87 -4.69
C TYR A 136 1.80 -16.65 -4.38
N ARG A 137 1.31 -17.12 -3.23
CA ARG A 137 -0.09 -16.88 -2.84
C ARG A 137 -0.32 -15.40 -2.53
N TRP A 138 0.63 -14.77 -1.86
CA TRP A 138 0.52 -13.37 -1.45
C TRP A 138 0.53 -12.41 -2.64
N GLN A 139 1.43 -12.59 -3.62
CA GLN A 139 1.43 -11.73 -4.82
C GLN A 139 0.11 -11.81 -5.61
N GLN A 140 -0.52 -13.00 -5.67
CA GLN A 140 -1.82 -13.17 -6.34
C GLN A 140 -2.94 -12.51 -5.54
N HIS A 141 -2.93 -12.66 -4.21
CA HIS A 141 -3.88 -11.99 -3.33
C HIS A 141 -3.82 -10.46 -3.49
N ARG A 142 -2.62 -9.88 -3.51
CA ARG A 142 -2.43 -8.45 -3.71
C ARG A 142 -2.84 -7.99 -5.11
N HIS A 143 -2.52 -8.76 -6.16
CA HIS A 143 -2.98 -8.48 -7.52
C HIS A 143 -4.51 -8.47 -7.64
N MET A 144 -5.18 -9.46 -7.03
CA MET A 144 -6.64 -9.52 -6.98
C MET A 144 -7.24 -8.35 -6.20
N TRP A 145 -6.61 -7.89 -5.13
CA TRP A 145 -7.06 -6.73 -4.36
C TRP A 145 -7.11 -5.46 -5.22
N TRP A 146 -6.05 -5.17 -5.98
CA TRP A 146 -6.02 -4.00 -6.86
C TRP A 146 -7.13 -4.06 -7.92
N ARG A 147 -7.27 -5.21 -8.57
CA ARG A 147 -8.29 -5.48 -9.59
C ARG A 147 -9.71 -5.35 -9.08
N LYS A 148 -9.98 -5.77 -7.84
CA LYS A 148 -11.32 -5.79 -7.23
C LYS A 148 -11.98 -4.41 -7.21
N PHE A 149 -11.22 -3.34 -7.02
CA PHE A 149 -11.76 -1.99 -6.90
C PHE A 149 -11.63 -1.16 -8.18
N SER A 150 -11.08 -1.76 -9.24
CA SER A 150 -10.89 -1.10 -10.52
C SER A 150 -12.14 -1.21 -11.40
N MET A 151 -12.36 -0.18 -12.21
CA MET A 151 -13.34 -0.15 -13.30
C MET A 151 -12.84 -0.92 -14.54
N ASP A 152 -11.53 -1.12 -14.68
CA ASP A 152 -10.93 -1.99 -15.70
C ASP A 152 -9.83 -2.86 -15.08
N PRO A 153 -10.21 -4.02 -14.51
CA PRO A 153 -9.28 -4.97 -13.92
C PRO A 153 -8.18 -5.45 -14.89
N GLY A 154 -8.39 -5.34 -16.20
CA GLY A 154 -7.43 -5.75 -17.22
C GLY A 154 -6.16 -4.90 -17.26
N ARG A 155 -6.18 -3.68 -16.70
CA ARG A 155 -5.02 -2.77 -16.67
C ARG A 155 -3.91 -3.22 -15.72
N PHE A 156 -4.19 -4.15 -14.81
CA PHE A 156 -3.25 -4.59 -13.78
C PHE A 156 -2.50 -5.86 -14.17
N SER A 157 -1.18 -5.80 -14.13
CA SER A 157 -0.28 -6.93 -14.42
C SER A 157 0.71 -7.18 -13.30
N LEU A 158 1.08 -8.45 -13.09
CA LEU A 158 2.21 -8.85 -12.27
C LEU A 158 3.46 -8.90 -13.14
N VAL A 159 4.53 -8.22 -12.74
CA VAL A 159 5.79 -8.14 -13.47
C VAL A 159 6.91 -8.58 -12.53
N GLU A 160 7.60 -9.67 -12.88
CA GLU A 160 8.80 -10.10 -12.17
C GLU A 160 9.94 -9.12 -12.41
N ASN A 161 10.61 -8.69 -11.33
CA ASN A 161 11.81 -7.87 -11.41
C ASN A 161 13.04 -8.76 -11.25
N LYS A 162 13.82 -8.89 -12.34
CA LYS A 162 15.02 -9.74 -12.40
C LYS A 162 16.31 -9.02 -12.01
N ASP A 163 16.27 -7.70 -11.87
CA ASP A 163 17.44 -6.86 -11.57
C ASP A 163 17.70 -6.74 -10.05
N CYS A 164 16.86 -7.37 -9.24
CA CYS A 164 16.96 -7.37 -7.79
C CYS A 164 17.65 -8.65 -7.31
N ASN A 165 18.51 -8.52 -6.28
CA ASN A 165 19.15 -9.65 -5.60
C ASN A 165 18.14 -10.55 -4.84
N VAL A 166 16.89 -10.13 -4.78
CA VAL A 166 15.78 -10.76 -4.04
C VAL A 166 14.65 -10.98 -5.03
N SER A 167 13.95 -12.14 -4.96
CA SER A 167 12.79 -12.36 -5.83
C SER A 167 11.72 -11.31 -5.53
N GLN A 168 11.44 -10.46 -6.52
CA GLN A 168 10.53 -9.33 -6.41
C GLN A 168 9.52 -9.37 -7.55
N VAL A 169 8.27 -9.06 -7.22
CA VAL A 169 7.19 -8.88 -8.20
C VAL A 169 6.54 -7.53 -7.98
N ASP A 170 6.44 -6.75 -9.05
CA ASP A 170 5.75 -5.48 -9.07
C ASP A 170 4.34 -5.68 -9.63
N ILE A 171 3.34 -5.13 -8.94
CA ILE A 171 1.99 -4.96 -9.47
C ILE A 171 1.99 -3.63 -10.22
N ARG A 172 1.86 -3.69 -11.54
CA ARG A 172 1.84 -2.52 -12.42
C ARG A 172 0.45 -2.24 -12.96
N VAL A 173 0.15 -0.96 -13.13
CA VAL A 173 -1.07 -0.46 -13.78
C VAL A 173 -0.70 0.29 -15.06
N LYS A 174 -1.46 0.06 -16.13
CA LYS A 174 -1.24 0.70 -17.43
C LYS A 174 -2.25 1.82 -17.69
N PHE A 175 -1.76 3.03 -17.94
CA PHE A 175 -2.55 4.17 -18.38
C PHE A 175 -2.05 4.69 -19.74
N PRO A 176 -2.87 5.44 -20.50
CA PRO A 176 -2.47 6.00 -21.80
C PRO A 176 -1.23 6.91 -21.76
N TRP A 177 -0.85 7.41 -20.58
CA TRP A 177 0.30 8.29 -20.37
C TRP A 177 1.49 7.59 -19.68
N GLY A 178 1.38 6.30 -19.35
CA GLY A 178 2.47 5.56 -18.72
C GLY A 178 2.01 4.36 -17.90
N ASP A 179 2.97 3.47 -17.64
CA ASP A 179 2.83 2.33 -16.75
C ASP A 179 3.50 2.65 -15.41
N PHE A 180 2.81 2.35 -14.30
CA PHE A 180 3.30 2.66 -12.95
C PHE A 180 3.27 1.42 -12.07
N THR A 181 4.26 1.27 -11.20
CA THR A 181 4.21 0.27 -10.13
C THR A 181 3.37 0.81 -8.98
N VAL A 182 2.27 0.12 -8.63
CA VAL A 182 1.37 0.53 -7.53
C VAL A 182 1.67 -0.20 -6.23
N GLU A 183 2.25 -1.39 -6.30
CA GLU A 183 2.65 -2.18 -5.13
C GLU A 183 3.79 -3.12 -5.52
N THR A 184 4.74 -3.30 -4.61
CA THR A 184 5.85 -4.23 -4.78
C THR A 184 5.80 -5.29 -3.71
N VAL A 185 5.86 -6.55 -4.12
CA VAL A 185 5.93 -7.73 -3.24
C VAL A 185 7.35 -8.29 -3.31
N ARG A 186 8.01 -8.43 -2.15
CA ARG A 186 9.39 -8.90 -2.03
C ARG A 186 9.48 -10.18 -1.22
N ASN A 187 10.29 -11.10 -1.72
CA ASN A 187 10.58 -12.34 -1.04
C ASN A 187 11.98 -12.33 -0.42
N HIS A 188 12.11 -11.76 0.78
CA HIS A 188 13.42 -11.61 1.43
C HIS A 188 14.01 -12.92 1.95
N GLY A 189 13.19 -13.94 2.19
CA GLY A 189 13.63 -15.17 2.83
C GLY A 189 14.29 -14.90 4.18
N LEU A 190 15.53 -15.36 4.36
CA LEU A 190 16.33 -15.12 5.57
C LEU A 190 17.21 -13.87 5.48
N ASP A 191 17.46 -13.37 4.27
CA ASP A 191 18.35 -12.22 4.01
C ASP A 191 17.77 -10.92 4.58
N PHE A 192 16.47 -10.90 4.91
CA PHE A 192 15.82 -9.82 5.66
C PHE A 192 16.60 -9.41 6.92
N PHE A 193 17.19 -10.39 7.61
CA PHE A 193 17.95 -10.17 8.84
C PHE A 193 19.42 -9.83 8.60
N GLY A 194 19.86 -9.71 7.34
CA GLY A 194 21.25 -9.39 7.00
C GLY A 194 21.71 -8.04 7.57
N SER A 195 20.79 -7.08 7.68
CA SER A 195 21.06 -5.74 8.28
C SER A 195 20.99 -5.71 9.81
N VAL A 196 20.57 -6.80 10.46
CA VAL A 196 20.46 -6.90 11.92
C VAL A 196 21.79 -7.40 12.47
N GLU A 197 22.30 -6.74 13.52
CA GLU A 197 23.51 -7.19 14.20
C GLU A 197 23.36 -8.62 14.74
N ASN A 198 24.42 -9.41 14.70
CA ASN A 198 24.34 -10.84 15.05
C ASN A 198 23.83 -11.08 16.48
N GLY A 199 24.15 -10.22 17.45
CA GLY A 199 23.64 -10.32 18.82
C GLY A 199 22.13 -10.09 18.93
N ASP A 200 21.55 -9.35 17.99
CA ASP A 200 20.14 -8.97 17.98
C ASP A 200 19.25 -9.95 17.21
N LYS A 201 19.82 -10.81 16.36
CA LYS A 201 19.08 -11.83 15.59
C LYS A 201 18.31 -12.81 16.49
N ASN A 202 18.82 -13.09 17.69
CA ASN A 202 18.14 -13.92 18.69
C ASN A 202 16.76 -13.34 19.08
N GLY A 203 16.59 -12.02 18.98
CA GLY A 203 15.32 -11.33 19.17
C GLY A 203 14.25 -11.69 18.14
N PHE A 204 14.67 -12.21 16.97
CA PHE A 204 13.80 -12.59 15.86
C PHE A 204 13.54 -14.09 15.75
N GLU A 205 14.18 -14.92 16.58
CA GLU A 205 13.95 -16.37 16.52
C GLU A 205 12.52 -16.74 16.88
N VAL A 206 11.97 -17.70 16.14
CA VAL A 206 10.66 -18.31 16.35
C VAL A 206 10.82 -19.81 16.53
N SER A 207 9.85 -20.43 17.20
CA SER A 207 9.76 -21.88 17.32
C SER A 207 9.04 -22.45 16.10
N ASP A 208 9.75 -23.31 15.38
CA ASP A 208 9.21 -24.12 14.31
C ASP A 208 9.51 -25.59 14.61
N ASN A 209 8.46 -26.40 14.84
CA ASN A 209 8.58 -27.84 15.08
C ASN A 209 9.64 -28.21 16.14
N ARG A 210 9.65 -27.49 17.28
CA ARG A 210 10.59 -27.65 18.41
C ARG A 210 12.03 -27.18 18.17
N LYS A 211 12.35 -26.66 16.98
CA LYS A 211 13.62 -25.97 16.70
C LYS A 211 13.40 -24.46 16.76
N LYS A 212 14.41 -23.73 17.23
CA LYS A 212 14.44 -22.27 17.14
C LYS A 212 15.19 -21.87 15.88
N GLY A 213 14.73 -20.82 15.23
CA GLY A 213 15.41 -20.26 14.06
C GLY A 213 14.71 -19.00 13.56
N LEU A 214 15.35 -18.32 12.61
CA LEU A 214 14.78 -17.14 11.98
C LEU A 214 13.60 -17.51 11.08
N PRO A 215 12.49 -16.75 11.11
CA PRO A 215 11.37 -16.96 10.21
C PRO A 215 11.76 -16.55 8.79
N TYR A 216 11.03 -17.05 7.81
CA TYR A 216 11.09 -16.58 6.44
C TYR A 216 10.23 -15.34 6.27
N VAL A 217 10.72 -14.33 5.55
CA VAL A 217 10.06 -13.02 5.44
C VAL A 217 9.59 -12.75 4.01
N VAL A 218 8.31 -12.41 3.89
CA VAL A 218 7.70 -11.87 2.67
C VAL A 218 7.10 -10.52 2.99
N GLU A 219 7.48 -9.50 2.23
CA GLU A 219 6.99 -8.13 2.40
C GLU A 219 6.15 -7.68 1.22
N SER A 220 5.21 -6.77 1.47
CA SER A 220 4.56 -5.99 0.43
C SER A 220 4.49 -4.53 0.83
N SER A 221 4.70 -3.64 -0.14
CA SER A 221 4.72 -2.21 0.11
C SER A 221 4.03 -1.46 -1.03
N CYS A 222 3.07 -0.62 -0.66
CA CYS A 222 2.52 0.43 -1.51
C CYS A 222 2.34 1.72 -0.70
N THR A 223 1.88 2.79 -1.35
CA THR A 223 1.60 4.05 -0.66
C THR A 223 0.16 4.46 -0.87
N LEU A 224 -0.38 5.16 0.12
CA LEU A 224 -1.75 5.64 0.08
C LEU A 224 -1.96 6.62 -1.09
N GLU A 225 -0.97 7.45 -1.37
CA GLU A 225 -0.98 8.41 -2.46
C GLU A 225 -0.97 7.73 -3.83
N ALA A 226 -0.17 6.66 -4.00
CA ALA A 226 -0.17 5.88 -5.23
C ALA A 226 -1.53 5.20 -5.46
N ALA A 227 -2.15 4.68 -4.39
CA ALA A 227 -3.47 4.06 -4.46
C ALA A 227 -4.56 5.08 -4.81
N MET A 228 -4.56 6.26 -4.17
CA MET A 228 -5.51 7.33 -4.48
C MET A 228 -5.39 7.79 -5.93
N LEU A 229 -4.17 8.08 -6.38
CA LEU A 229 -3.91 8.49 -7.76
C LEU A 229 -4.34 7.40 -8.75
N CYS A 230 -4.01 6.14 -8.48
CA CYS A 230 -4.40 5.00 -9.32
C CYS A 230 -5.92 4.92 -9.49
N TYR A 231 -6.69 4.93 -8.40
CA TYR A 231 -8.15 4.78 -8.49
C TYR A 231 -8.87 6.02 -9.03
N LEU A 232 -8.32 7.22 -8.85
CA LEU A 232 -8.86 8.41 -9.53
C LEU A 232 -8.58 8.37 -11.03
N CYS A 233 -7.38 7.94 -11.44
CA CYS A 233 -7.04 7.77 -12.85
C CYS A 233 -7.92 6.71 -13.53
N ASP A 234 -8.16 5.59 -12.85
CA ASP A 234 -8.98 4.50 -13.37
C ASP A 234 -10.48 4.84 -13.41
N GLY A 235 -10.96 5.61 -12.44
CA GLY A 235 -12.36 6.04 -12.35
C GLY A 235 -12.72 7.23 -13.23
N PHE A 236 -11.76 7.89 -13.86
CA PHE A 236 -12.02 9.11 -14.63
C PHE A 236 -12.74 8.82 -15.96
N SER A 237 -13.96 9.33 -16.13
CA SER A 237 -14.71 9.22 -17.39
C SER A 237 -14.63 10.48 -18.25
N THR A 238 -14.50 10.28 -19.56
CA THR A 238 -14.54 11.34 -20.57
C THR A 238 -15.89 11.50 -21.27
N SER A 239 -16.91 10.70 -20.92
CA SER A 239 -18.22 10.66 -21.61
C SER A 239 -19.17 11.83 -21.26
N GLY A 240 -18.64 13.06 -21.28
CA GLY A 240 -19.43 14.31 -21.28
C GLY A 240 -19.38 15.09 -19.97
N LYS A 241 -19.61 14.44 -18.83
CA LYS A 241 -19.43 15.07 -17.50
C LYS A 241 -18.10 14.62 -16.91
N SER A 242 -17.21 15.55 -16.61
CA SER A 242 -15.97 15.30 -15.85
C SER A 242 -16.32 14.72 -14.47
N GLN A 243 -16.36 13.40 -14.36
CA GLN A 243 -16.80 12.68 -13.17
C GLN A 243 -15.83 11.53 -12.85
N PHE A 244 -15.67 11.26 -11.56
CA PHE A 244 -14.96 10.10 -11.05
C PHE A 244 -15.95 9.00 -10.68
N THR A 245 -15.80 7.83 -11.30
CA THR A 245 -16.53 6.62 -10.97
C THR A 245 -15.64 5.73 -10.11
N LEU A 246 -15.95 5.66 -8.81
CA LEU A 246 -15.19 4.86 -7.86
C LEU A 246 -16.01 3.66 -7.40
N HIS A 247 -15.34 2.55 -7.10
CA HIS A 247 -15.99 1.41 -6.47
C HIS A 247 -16.69 1.82 -5.17
N ARG A 248 -17.91 1.31 -4.93
CA ARG A 248 -18.78 1.72 -3.80
C ARG A 248 -18.08 1.67 -2.44
N ARG A 249 -17.18 0.70 -2.21
CA ARG A 249 -16.41 0.59 -0.96
C ARG A 249 -15.35 1.70 -0.79
N LEU A 250 -14.79 2.22 -1.89
CA LEU A 250 -13.80 3.30 -1.88
C LEU A 250 -14.43 4.70 -1.95
N ALA A 251 -15.61 4.82 -2.55
CA ALA A 251 -16.30 6.11 -2.75
C ALA A 251 -16.37 6.96 -1.45
N PRO A 252 -15.90 8.22 -1.44
CA PRO A 252 -15.90 9.08 -0.25
C PRO A 252 -17.26 9.19 0.44
N TYR A 253 -18.30 9.42 -0.36
CA TYR A 253 -19.70 9.49 0.08
C TYR A 253 -20.48 8.35 -0.55
N LYS A 254 -21.32 7.68 0.24
CA LYS A 254 -22.09 6.50 -0.21
C LYS A 254 -23.48 6.85 -0.73
N VAL A 255 -24.04 7.94 -0.23
CA VAL A 255 -25.38 8.45 -0.55
C VAL A 255 -25.31 9.98 -0.55
N ALA A 256 -26.02 10.60 -1.48
CA ALA A 256 -26.29 12.04 -1.46
C ALA A 256 -27.81 12.21 -1.36
N ILE A 257 -28.25 13.08 -0.46
CA ILE A 257 -29.67 13.43 -0.29
C ILE A 257 -29.83 14.84 -0.82
N ALA A 258 -30.70 15.01 -1.81
CA ALA A 258 -31.05 16.30 -2.38
C ALA A 258 -32.55 16.52 -2.18
N ALA A 259 -32.92 17.63 -1.53
CA ALA A 259 -34.30 18.10 -1.50
C ALA A 259 -34.53 19.01 -2.71
N SER A 260 -35.63 18.80 -3.43
CA SER A 260 -36.12 19.80 -4.37
C SER A 260 -36.59 20.99 -3.56
N ALA A 261 -36.13 22.20 -3.88
CA ALA A 261 -36.88 23.38 -3.46
C ALA A 261 -38.27 23.30 -4.11
N GLU A 262 -39.34 23.36 -3.32
CA GLU A 262 -40.64 23.67 -3.89
C GLU A 262 -40.57 25.08 -4.50
N PRO A 263 -41.20 25.33 -5.66
CA PRO A 263 -41.32 26.69 -6.15
C PRO A 263 -42.17 27.45 -5.12
N THR A 264 -41.57 28.40 -4.41
CA THR A 264 -42.31 29.41 -3.66
C THR A 264 -43.28 30.08 -4.63
N THR A 265 -44.54 29.67 -4.55
CA THR A 265 -45.65 30.36 -5.18
C THR A 265 -46.29 31.23 -4.12
N HIS A 266 -46.34 32.53 -4.45
CA HIS A 266 -46.94 33.67 -3.75
C HIS A 266 -46.03 34.46 -2.81
#